data_AF-A0A9W5TT33-F1
#
_entry.id   AF-A0A9W5TT33-F1
#
_cell.length_a   1.000
_cell.length_b   1.000
_cell.length_c   1.000
_cell.angle_alpha   90.00
_cell.angle_beta   90.00
_cell.angle_gamma   90.00
#
_symmetry.space_group_name_H-M   'P 1'
#
loop_
_entity.id
_entity.type
_entity.pdbx_description
1 polymer ?
#
loop_
_entity_poly.entity_id
_entity_poly.type
_entity_poly.pdbx_seq_one_letter_code
_entity_poly.pdbx_strand_id
1 'polypeptide(L)'
;MQMNGDGVQAVRGDTEVALRELCDLVDATLDESQAGLDGLTEVAAGLKAVYTAAVGAAELARVRTEDILATLAPAAAETAAVDASLLTERGAWTLERMRRRDSVAPSAVAPPKPGPALSGLPAAKLPYLETARTVDDVIARFDQIIDWAIEFGTSLGGLGYFATVYRRATVAIREKIRAGDYFDDNARMARFDVIFAQRYFDALNAFFHPRDYQAPSHVWQWSFDGHEHDAPILLQHMLTAVNSHVNLDLGIAAMLAAEGDLASLEDDFDRINLLLADEVSIFLDTAGQLSPRVTVLRRLVPCQDRALNLLLRVFRNLAWSFANQLDAHEKRRPDDIAVHDAWAGVLGSYYLHTTETIDRLVRWIADKESRDVAYNVRVLAGR
;
A
#
# COMPACT_ATOMS: atom_id res chain seq x y z
N MET A 1 -15.12 32.46 14.04
CA MET A 1 -15.33 31.16 13.38
C MET A 1 -14.99 30.11 14.43
N GLN A 2 -16.00 29.61 15.13
CA GLN A 2 -15.84 28.58 16.16
C GLN A 2 -15.29 27.32 15.49
N MET A 3 -14.12 26.85 15.92
CA MET A 3 -13.69 25.50 15.60
C MET A 3 -14.60 24.56 16.40
N ASN A 4 -15.43 23.78 15.70
CA ASN A 4 -16.17 22.69 16.33
C ASN A 4 -15.17 21.72 16.94
N GLY A 5 -15.32 21.45 18.24
CA GLY A 5 -14.42 20.64 19.07
C GLY A 5 -14.46 19.14 18.81
N ASP A 6 -14.99 18.70 17.67
CA ASP A 6 -15.09 17.28 17.26
C ASP A 6 -14.08 16.92 16.13
N GLY A 7 -13.22 17.87 15.74
CA GLY A 7 -12.47 17.86 14.47
C GLY A 7 -11.19 17.00 14.41
N VAL A 8 -11.10 15.94 15.19
CA VAL A 8 -10.14 14.85 14.93
C VAL A 8 -10.99 13.58 14.96
N GLN A 9 -11.59 13.23 13.82
CA GLN A 9 -12.35 11.98 13.73
C GLN A 9 -11.42 10.84 14.17
N ALA A 10 -11.78 10.18 15.26
CA ALA A 10 -11.15 8.93 15.69
C ALA A 10 -11.13 7.95 14.51
N VAL A 11 -10.22 6.95 14.55
CA VAL A 11 -10.28 5.82 13.61
C VAL A 11 -11.74 5.37 13.49
N ARG A 12 -12.23 5.26 12.26
CA ARG A 12 -13.67 5.03 11.99
C ARG A 12 -14.14 3.83 12.81
N GLY A 13 -15.27 3.96 13.51
CA GLY A 13 -15.74 2.93 14.45
C GLY A 13 -16.04 1.57 13.79
N ASP A 14 -16.27 1.55 12.48
CA ASP A 14 -16.41 0.32 11.70
C ASP A 14 -15.06 -0.39 11.43
N THR A 15 -13.92 0.27 11.63
CA THR A 15 -12.58 -0.31 11.48
C THR A 15 -12.34 -1.40 12.52
N GLU A 16 -12.71 -1.18 13.78
CA GLU A 16 -12.63 -2.22 14.81
C GLU A 16 -13.59 -3.38 14.55
N VAL A 17 -14.76 -3.09 13.95
CA VAL A 17 -15.73 -4.13 13.58
C VAL A 17 -15.17 -4.96 12.44
N ALA A 18 -14.66 -4.32 11.38
CA ALA A 18 -14.05 -5.00 10.25
C ALA A 18 -12.80 -5.81 10.66
N LEU A 19 -11.99 -5.30 11.58
CA LEU A 19 -10.84 -6.02 12.11
C LEU A 19 -11.25 -7.22 12.96
N ARG A 20 -12.26 -7.08 13.83
CA ARG A 20 -12.83 -8.21 14.58
C ARG A 20 -13.39 -9.28 13.66
N GLU A 21 -14.18 -8.88 12.66
CA GLU A 21 -14.70 -9.79 11.65
C GLU A 21 -13.58 -10.48 10.87
N LEU A 22 -12.49 -9.77 10.56
CA LEU A 22 -11.32 -10.34 9.90
C LEU A 22 -10.63 -11.37 10.80
N CYS A 23 -10.44 -11.08 12.09
CA CYS A 23 -9.88 -12.02 13.05
C CYS A 23 -10.73 -13.28 13.16
N ASP A 24 -12.05 -13.13 13.39
CA ASP A 24 -12.98 -14.25 13.52
C ASP A 24 -13.01 -15.10 12.25
N LEU A 25 -12.99 -14.44 11.08
CA LEU A 25 -12.96 -15.12 9.79
C LEU A 25 -11.65 -15.90 9.63
N VAL A 26 -10.51 -15.28 9.91
CA VAL A 26 -9.19 -15.91 9.82
C VAL A 26 -9.13 -17.12 10.77
N ASP A 27 -9.56 -16.99 12.01
CA ASP A 27 -9.53 -18.08 12.98
C ASP A 27 -10.42 -19.26 12.54
N ALA A 28 -11.67 -18.99 12.15
CA ALA A 28 -12.57 -20.04 11.65
C ALA A 28 -12.01 -20.75 10.40
N THR A 29 -11.40 -19.99 9.50
CA THR A 29 -10.80 -20.51 8.27
C THR A 29 -9.58 -21.38 8.55
N LEU A 30 -8.79 -21.02 9.54
CA LEU A 30 -7.61 -21.79 9.93
C LEU A 30 -7.99 -23.11 10.60
N ASP A 31 -9.10 -23.14 11.33
CA ASP A 31 -9.63 -24.36 11.92
C ASP A 31 -10.22 -25.30 10.85
N GLU A 32 -11.00 -24.77 9.89
CA GLU A 32 -11.58 -25.55 8.80
C GLU A 32 -10.51 -26.05 7.79
N SER A 33 -9.54 -25.21 7.45
CA SER A 33 -8.50 -25.57 6.48
C SER A 33 -7.55 -26.65 7.01
N GLN A 34 -7.36 -26.77 8.33
CA GLN A 34 -6.60 -27.88 8.92
C GLN A 34 -7.21 -29.25 8.59
N ALA A 35 -8.54 -29.36 8.48
CA ALA A 35 -9.19 -30.62 8.10
C ALA A 35 -9.08 -30.93 6.59
N GLY A 36 -8.90 -29.91 5.73
CA GLY A 36 -8.75 -30.06 4.28
C GLY A 36 -7.30 -30.14 3.79
N LEU A 37 -6.32 -29.86 4.65
CA LEU A 37 -4.88 -29.82 4.37
C LEU A 37 -4.14 -31.07 4.86
N ASP A 38 -4.81 -32.21 5.01
CA ASP A 38 -4.17 -33.48 5.37
C ASP A 38 -3.04 -33.83 4.37
N GLY A 39 -1.78 -33.77 4.83
CA GLY A 39 -0.58 -33.94 4.00
C GLY A 39 0.06 -32.64 3.47
N LEU A 40 -0.50 -31.46 3.77
CA LEU A 40 -0.02 -30.13 3.40
C LEU A 40 0.22 -29.22 4.63
N THR A 41 0.69 -29.80 5.73
CA THR A 41 0.87 -29.10 7.03
C THR A 41 1.72 -27.83 6.94
N GLU A 42 2.77 -27.83 6.12
CA GLU A 42 3.62 -26.64 5.93
C GLU A 42 2.90 -25.50 5.20
N VAL A 43 2.01 -25.84 4.24
CA VAL A 43 1.18 -24.86 3.51
C VAL A 43 0.16 -24.25 4.45
N ALA A 44 -0.48 -25.07 5.30
CA ALA A 44 -1.40 -24.61 6.34
C ALA A 44 -0.73 -23.62 7.31
N ALA A 45 0.47 -23.98 7.80
CA ALA A 45 1.25 -23.14 8.70
C ALA A 45 1.68 -21.81 8.04
N GLY A 46 2.08 -21.85 6.77
CA GLY A 46 2.39 -20.66 6.00
C GLY A 46 1.18 -19.75 5.80
N LEU A 47 0.02 -20.33 5.47
CA LEU A 47 -1.22 -19.57 5.27
C LEU A 47 -1.67 -18.90 6.58
N LYS A 48 -1.60 -19.63 7.69
CA LYS A 48 -1.81 -19.09 9.04
C LYS A 48 -0.90 -17.91 9.30
N ALA A 49 0.40 -18.07 9.05
CA ALA A 49 1.36 -17.01 9.26
C ALA A 49 1.08 -15.77 8.40
N VAL A 50 0.66 -15.93 7.14
CA VAL A 50 0.29 -14.80 6.26
C VAL A 50 -0.92 -14.05 6.81
N TYR A 51 -2.00 -14.74 7.16
CA TYR A 51 -3.20 -14.08 7.69
C TYR A 51 -2.95 -13.43 9.05
N THR A 52 -2.23 -14.10 9.95
CA THR A 52 -1.84 -13.51 11.24
C THR A 52 -0.97 -12.27 11.04
N ALA A 53 -0.02 -12.30 10.10
CA ALA A 53 0.80 -11.14 9.78
C ALA A 53 -0.05 -9.99 9.19
N ALA A 54 -1.01 -10.28 8.32
CA ALA A 54 -1.90 -9.29 7.73
C ALA A 54 -2.80 -8.62 8.79
N VAL A 55 -3.40 -9.41 9.69
CA VAL A 55 -4.18 -8.91 10.82
C VAL A 55 -3.30 -8.07 11.75
N GLY A 56 -2.10 -8.56 12.10
CA GLY A 56 -1.17 -7.84 12.95
C GLY A 56 -0.69 -6.52 12.34
N ALA A 57 -0.48 -6.49 11.02
CA ALA A 57 -0.16 -5.27 10.29
C ALA A 57 -1.30 -4.25 10.32
N ALA A 58 -2.54 -4.70 10.09
CA ALA A 58 -3.73 -3.86 10.16
C ALA A 58 -3.93 -3.29 11.57
N GLU A 59 -3.75 -4.11 12.60
CA GLU A 59 -3.85 -3.68 14.00
C GLU A 59 -2.73 -2.70 14.38
N LEU A 60 -1.49 -2.96 13.96
CA LEU A 60 -0.37 -2.05 14.18
C LEU A 60 -0.63 -0.70 13.50
N ALA A 61 -1.15 -0.71 12.28
CA ALA A 61 -1.53 0.49 11.54
C ALA A 61 -2.61 1.28 12.29
N ARG A 62 -3.62 0.57 12.81
CA ARG A 62 -4.71 1.15 13.61
C ARG A 62 -4.21 1.80 14.88
N VAL A 63 -3.48 1.08 15.73
CA VAL A 63 -2.94 1.58 17.00
C VAL A 63 -2.04 2.80 16.74
N ARG A 64 -1.21 2.76 15.70
CA ARG A 64 -0.38 3.92 15.34
C ARG A 64 -1.20 5.12 14.91
N THR A 65 -2.24 4.89 14.11
CA THR A 65 -3.15 5.95 13.69
C THR A 65 -3.83 6.57 14.91
N GLU A 66 -4.27 5.76 15.87
CA GLU A 66 -4.85 6.25 17.13
C GLU A 66 -3.86 7.02 17.98
N ASP A 67 -2.63 6.52 18.16
CA ASP A 67 -1.57 7.23 18.88
C ASP A 67 -1.33 8.60 18.26
N ILE A 68 -1.25 8.65 16.93
CA ILE A 68 -1.07 9.89 16.18
C ILE A 68 -2.26 10.82 16.41
N LEU A 69 -3.49 10.36 16.18
CA LEU A 69 -4.72 11.14 16.38
C LEU A 69 -4.88 11.64 17.82
N ALA A 70 -4.48 10.85 18.81
CA ALA A 70 -4.49 11.22 20.23
C ALA A 70 -3.55 12.38 20.54
N THR A 71 -2.42 12.51 19.82
CA THR A 71 -1.56 13.70 19.93
C THR A 71 -2.22 14.98 19.37
N LEU A 72 -3.37 14.86 18.69
CA LEU A 72 -4.03 15.95 17.97
C LEU A 72 -5.30 16.44 18.67
N ALA A 73 -5.82 15.66 19.63
CA ALA A 73 -6.94 16.09 20.46
C ALA A 73 -6.58 17.44 21.11
N PRO A 74 -7.52 18.42 21.13
CA PRO A 74 -7.21 19.73 21.68
C PRO A 74 -6.71 19.56 23.11
N ALA A 75 -5.48 20.04 23.35
CA ALA A 75 -4.95 20.13 24.70
C ALA A 75 -6.01 20.83 25.55
N ALA A 76 -6.50 20.16 26.60
CA ALA A 76 -7.23 20.84 27.65
C ALA A 76 -6.43 22.09 28.00
N ALA A 77 -7.08 23.25 28.00
CA ALA A 77 -6.43 24.55 28.05
C ALA A 77 -5.33 24.61 29.11
N GLU A 78 -4.09 24.40 28.69
CA GLU A 78 -2.91 24.50 29.54
C GLU A 78 -2.01 25.57 28.93
N THR A 79 -2.24 26.79 29.39
CA THR A 79 -1.15 27.68 29.77
C THR A 79 -0.29 26.97 30.81
N ALA A 80 0.60 26.08 30.39
CA ALA A 80 1.68 25.58 31.20
C ALA A 80 2.94 25.63 30.34
N ALA A 81 3.90 26.45 30.77
CA ALA A 81 5.24 26.43 30.22
C ALA A 81 5.73 24.99 30.20
N VAL A 82 6.29 24.53 29.08
CA VAL A 82 6.89 23.20 28.95
C VAL A 82 7.90 23.04 30.08
N ASP A 83 7.54 22.23 31.08
CA ASP A 83 8.41 21.93 32.20
C ASP A 83 9.56 21.05 31.68
N ALA A 84 10.77 21.61 31.69
CA ALA A 84 11.99 20.93 31.30
C ALA A 84 12.29 19.68 32.18
N SER A 85 11.48 19.42 33.21
CA SER A 85 11.53 18.23 34.06
C SER A 85 11.01 16.94 33.39
N LEU A 86 10.30 17.01 32.25
CA LEU A 86 9.74 15.83 31.55
C LEU A 86 10.75 15.01 30.75
N LEU A 87 12.01 15.45 30.65
CA LEU A 87 13.05 14.66 30.03
C LEU A 87 13.47 13.53 30.98
N THR A 88 13.17 12.28 30.59
CA THR A 88 13.83 11.12 31.19
C THR A 88 15.35 11.32 31.19
N GLU A 89 16.08 10.75 32.15
CA GLU A 89 17.56 10.87 32.19
C GLU A 89 18.22 10.56 30.84
N ARG A 90 17.66 9.59 30.10
CA ARG A 90 18.11 9.20 28.76
C ARG A 90 17.80 10.27 27.70
N GLY A 91 16.65 10.94 27.80
CA GLY A 91 16.29 12.08 26.94
C GLY A 91 17.19 13.29 27.18
N ALA A 92 17.45 13.62 28.45
CA ALA A 92 18.36 14.69 28.83
C ALA A 92 19.80 14.41 28.36
N TRP A 93 20.29 13.19 28.58
CA TRP A 93 21.60 12.74 28.09
C TRP A 93 21.72 12.79 26.56
N THR A 94 20.67 12.41 25.83
CA THR A 94 20.67 12.39 24.36
C THR A 94 20.69 13.81 23.79
N LEU A 95 19.89 14.73 24.35
CA LEU A 95 19.89 16.14 23.98
C LEU A 95 21.24 16.81 24.29
N GLU A 96 21.83 16.52 25.44
CA GLU A 96 23.15 17.03 25.81
C GLU A 96 24.24 16.50 24.86
N ARG A 97 24.15 15.22 24.46
CA ARG A 97 25.04 14.63 23.46
C ARG A 97 24.87 15.26 22.07
N MET A 98 23.64 15.61 21.68
CA MET A 98 23.36 16.28 20.40
C MET A 98 23.88 17.73 20.40
N ARG A 99 23.70 18.47 21.49
CA ARG A 99 24.24 19.84 21.66
C ARG A 99 25.77 19.87 21.66
N ARG A 100 26.42 18.81 22.15
CA ARG A 100 27.89 18.68 22.14
C ARG A 100 28.47 18.19 20.81
N ARG A 101 27.64 17.94 19.78
CA ARG A 101 28.07 17.26 18.55
C ARG A 101 28.52 18.19 17.42
N ASP A 102 29.03 19.37 17.74
CA ASP A 102 29.84 20.16 16.78
C ASP A 102 31.29 19.65 16.65
N SER A 103 31.68 18.58 17.36
CA SER A 103 33.05 18.08 17.25
C SER A 103 33.20 16.61 17.66
N VAL A 104 32.77 15.66 16.82
CA VAL A 104 33.26 14.27 16.90
C VAL A 104 33.39 13.69 15.49
N ALA A 105 34.62 13.29 15.14
CA ALA A 105 34.93 12.57 13.90
C ALA A 105 34.18 11.23 13.81
N PRO A 106 33.74 10.80 12.61
CA PRO A 106 32.93 9.60 12.46
C PRO A 106 33.69 8.34 12.91
N SER A 107 33.02 7.53 13.74
CA SER A 107 33.47 6.22 14.18
C SER A 107 33.65 5.29 12.98
N ALA A 108 34.81 4.64 12.90
CA ALA A 108 35.15 3.66 11.87
C ALA A 108 34.31 2.37 12.03
N VAL A 109 33.06 2.43 11.62
CA VAL A 109 32.31 1.23 11.23
C VAL A 109 32.80 0.88 9.83
N ALA A 110 33.33 -0.32 9.65
CA ALA A 110 33.72 -0.81 8.33
C ALA A 110 32.51 -0.63 7.38
N PRO A 111 32.72 -0.05 6.18
CA PRO A 111 31.62 0.13 5.24
C PRO A 111 30.95 -1.22 4.99
N PRO A 112 29.61 -1.26 4.86
CA PRO A 112 28.95 -2.49 4.42
C PRO A 112 29.66 -2.96 3.15
N LYS A 113 29.96 -4.27 3.08
CA LYS A 113 30.52 -4.86 1.87
C LYS A 113 29.66 -4.36 0.69
N PRO A 114 30.26 -3.85 -0.40
CA PRO A 114 29.47 -3.49 -1.55
C PRO A 114 28.58 -4.68 -1.87
N GLY A 115 27.27 -4.44 -1.93
CA GLY A 115 26.35 -5.41 -2.51
C GLY A 115 26.86 -5.80 -3.90
N PRO A 116 26.33 -6.90 -4.49
CA PRO A 116 26.63 -7.18 -5.89
C PRO A 116 26.49 -5.88 -6.66
N ALA A 117 27.52 -5.53 -7.44
CA ALA A 117 27.52 -4.31 -8.24
C ALA A 117 26.17 -4.23 -8.94
N LEU A 118 25.49 -3.08 -8.85
CA LEU A 118 24.28 -2.80 -9.62
C LEU A 118 24.57 -3.28 -11.04
N SER A 119 24.07 -4.47 -11.37
CA SER A 119 24.10 -5.00 -12.71
C SER A 119 23.44 -3.93 -13.55
N GLY A 120 24.14 -3.47 -14.59
CA GLY A 120 23.90 -2.17 -15.23
C GLY A 120 22.42 -1.82 -15.36
N LEU A 121 22.13 -0.52 -15.17
CA LEU A 121 20.82 0.12 -15.40
C LEU A 121 19.93 -0.71 -16.32
N PRO A 122 18.69 -1.05 -15.93
CA PRO A 122 17.86 -1.99 -16.66
C PRO A 122 17.81 -1.62 -18.14
N ALA A 123 18.10 -2.61 -19.01
CA ALA A 123 18.32 -2.39 -20.44
C ALA A 123 17.11 -1.75 -21.17
N ALA A 124 15.92 -1.74 -20.57
CA ALA A 124 14.78 -0.98 -21.05
C ALA A 124 14.21 -0.09 -19.94
N LYS A 125 14.51 1.20 -20.04
CA LYS A 125 13.90 2.26 -19.25
C LYS A 125 12.43 2.41 -19.65
N LEU A 126 11.50 2.44 -18.70
CA LEU A 126 10.13 2.88 -18.97
C LEU A 126 10.18 4.30 -19.56
N PRO A 127 9.49 4.59 -20.67
CA PRO A 127 9.39 5.95 -21.18
C PRO A 127 8.80 6.90 -20.14
N TYR A 128 9.12 8.19 -20.28
CA TYR A 128 8.57 9.20 -19.42
C TYR A 128 7.04 9.19 -19.46
N LEU A 129 6.41 9.07 -18.29
CA LEU A 129 4.96 9.13 -18.16
C LEU A 129 4.54 10.59 -18.02
N GLU A 130 3.94 11.14 -19.07
CA GLU A 130 3.41 12.50 -19.04
C GLU A 130 2.27 12.65 -18.03
N THR A 131 2.18 13.83 -17.40
CA THR A 131 1.13 14.17 -16.44
C THR A 131 -0.27 13.92 -17.00
N ALA A 132 -1.05 13.10 -16.30
CA ALA A 132 -2.44 12.85 -16.61
C ALA A 132 -3.30 14.04 -16.18
N ARG A 133 -4.27 14.43 -17.03
CA ARG A 133 -5.21 15.52 -16.75
C ARG A 133 -6.65 15.05 -16.69
N THR A 134 -6.91 13.87 -17.22
CA THR A 134 -8.22 13.24 -17.30
C THR A 134 -8.11 11.75 -16.98
N VAL A 135 -9.24 11.13 -16.62
CA VAL A 135 -9.31 9.67 -16.40
C VAL A 135 -8.93 8.88 -17.65
N ASP A 136 -9.20 9.42 -18.85
CA ASP A 136 -8.77 8.79 -20.10
C ASP A 136 -7.25 8.88 -20.29
N ASP A 137 -6.59 9.96 -19.87
CA ASP A 137 -5.12 10.04 -19.85
C ASP A 137 -4.55 8.99 -18.90
N VAL A 138 -5.14 8.84 -17.70
CA VAL A 138 -4.72 7.82 -16.72
C VAL A 138 -4.72 6.43 -17.33
N ILE A 139 -5.83 6.06 -17.98
CA ILE A 139 -5.96 4.76 -18.66
C ILE A 139 -4.90 4.60 -19.76
N ALA A 140 -4.65 5.67 -20.54
CA ALA A 140 -3.62 5.65 -21.57
C ALA A 140 -2.20 5.48 -20.98
N ARG A 141 -1.89 6.05 -19.81
CA ARG A 141 -0.61 5.83 -19.13
C ARG A 141 -0.48 4.41 -18.58
N PHE A 142 -1.56 3.83 -18.06
CA PHE A 142 -1.53 2.40 -17.72
C PHE A 142 -1.32 1.51 -18.94
N ASP A 143 -1.97 1.82 -20.08
CA ASP A 143 -1.73 1.07 -21.32
C ASP A 143 -0.26 1.14 -21.75
N GLN A 144 0.40 2.30 -21.60
CA GLN A 144 1.85 2.44 -21.86
C GLN A 144 2.70 1.56 -20.93
N ILE A 145 2.40 1.52 -19.63
CA ILE A 145 3.12 0.69 -18.66
C ILE A 145 2.92 -0.80 -18.99
N ILE A 146 1.69 -1.20 -19.32
CA ILE A 146 1.35 -2.58 -19.68
C ILE A 146 2.04 -3.00 -20.97
N ASP A 147 2.01 -2.16 -22.00
CA ASP A 147 2.66 -2.44 -23.29
C ASP A 147 4.18 -2.57 -23.11
N TRP A 148 4.80 -1.66 -22.36
CA TRP A 148 6.22 -1.73 -22.01
C TRP A 148 6.57 -3.02 -21.26
N ALA A 149 5.76 -3.40 -20.27
CA ALA A 149 5.96 -4.61 -19.48
C ALA A 149 5.89 -5.88 -20.34
N ILE A 150 4.94 -5.92 -21.29
CA ILE A 150 4.77 -7.01 -22.24
C ILE A 150 5.94 -7.07 -23.25
N GLU A 151 6.38 -5.92 -23.76
CA GLU A 151 7.47 -5.83 -24.73
C GLU A 151 8.80 -6.26 -24.11
N PHE A 152 9.11 -5.80 -22.90
CA PHE A 152 10.39 -6.08 -22.27
C PHE A 152 10.44 -7.48 -21.64
N GLY A 153 9.34 -7.95 -21.05
CA GLY A 153 9.19 -9.33 -20.59
C GLY A 153 10.22 -9.84 -19.57
N THR A 154 10.93 -8.94 -18.88
CA THR A 154 11.87 -9.28 -17.79
C THR A 154 11.19 -9.19 -16.41
N SER A 155 11.90 -9.56 -15.33
CA SER A 155 11.42 -9.38 -13.95
C SER A 155 10.98 -7.95 -13.63
N LEU A 156 11.68 -6.94 -14.17
CA LEU A 156 11.29 -5.54 -14.00
C LEU A 156 9.96 -5.21 -14.70
N GLY A 157 9.62 -5.94 -15.76
CA GLY A 157 8.29 -5.90 -16.37
C GLY A 157 7.16 -6.33 -15.41
N GLY A 158 7.48 -6.95 -14.27
CA GLY A 158 6.50 -7.27 -13.22
C GLY A 158 5.79 -6.03 -12.68
N LEU A 159 6.34 -4.83 -12.84
CA LEU A 159 5.65 -3.56 -12.55
C LEU A 159 4.31 -3.45 -13.29
N GLY A 160 4.19 -4.14 -14.44
CA GLY A 160 2.95 -4.25 -15.19
C GLY A 160 1.83 -4.97 -14.44
N TYR A 161 2.13 -5.85 -13.47
CA TYR A 161 1.09 -6.58 -12.73
C TYR A 161 0.13 -5.63 -12.01
N PHE A 162 0.66 -4.70 -11.21
CA PHE A 162 -0.18 -3.72 -10.52
C PHE A 162 -0.88 -2.78 -11.52
N ALA A 163 -0.18 -2.34 -12.56
CA ALA A 163 -0.76 -1.48 -13.60
C ALA A 163 -1.98 -2.11 -14.30
N THR A 164 -1.99 -3.44 -14.54
CA THR A 164 -3.17 -4.12 -15.14
C THR A 164 -4.40 -4.06 -14.26
N VAL A 165 -4.26 -4.34 -12.96
CA VAL A 165 -5.38 -4.34 -12.01
C VAL A 165 -5.88 -2.92 -11.80
N TYR A 166 -4.95 -1.96 -11.64
CA TYR A 166 -5.32 -0.57 -11.44
C TYR A 166 -6.02 0.01 -12.67
N ARG A 167 -5.52 -0.26 -13.88
CA ARG A 167 -6.21 0.14 -15.11
C ARG A 167 -7.66 -0.31 -15.16
N ARG A 168 -7.94 -1.56 -14.75
CA ARG A 168 -9.29 -2.13 -14.78
C ARG A 168 -10.22 -1.40 -13.78
N ALA A 169 -9.72 -1.15 -12.58
CA ALA A 169 -10.43 -0.35 -11.58
C ALA A 169 -10.71 1.09 -12.08
N THR A 170 -9.73 1.76 -12.69
CA THR A 170 -9.91 3.10 -13.27
C THR A 170 -10.93 3.11 -14.40
N VAL A 171 -10.95 2.08 -15.26
CA VAL A 171 -12.00 1.92 -16.29
C VAL A 171 -13.38 1.82 -15.63
N ALA A 172 -13.53 0.99 -14.59
CA ALA A 172 -14.80 0.86 -13.87
C ALA A 172 -15.26 2.20 -13.26
N ILE A 173 -14.34 2.95 -12.63
CA ILE A 173 -14.60 4.29 -12.08
C ILE A 173 -15.03 5.25 -13.19
N ARG A 174 -14.34 5.27 -14.32
CA ARG A 174 -14.68 6.11 -15.48
C ARG A 174 -16.09 5.86 -15.98
N GLU A 175 -16.51 4.60 -16.08
CA GLU A 175 -17.85 4.27 -16.54
C GLU A 175 -18.92 4.73 -15.53
N LYS A 176 -18.64 4.67 -14.22
CA LYS A 176 -19.52 5.24 -13.17
C LYS A 176 -19.61 6.78 -13.26
N ILE A 177 -18.48 7.45 -13.47
CA ILE A 177 -18.42 8.91 -13.67
C ILE A 177 -19.25 9.33 -14.90
N ARG A 178 -19.13 8.58 -16.00
CA ARG A 178 -19.86 8.85 -17.25
C ARG A 178 -21.36 8.60 -17.13
N ALA A 179 -21.76 7.58 -16.36
CA ALA A 179 -23.17 7.31 -16.08
C ALA A 179 -23.81 8.45 -15.26
N GLY A 180 -23.04 9.03 -14.33
CA GLY A 180 -23.40 10.25 -13.61
C GLY A 180 -24.35 10.06 -12.42
N ASP A 181 -24.79 8.82 -12.15
CA ASP A 181 -25.78 8.48 -11.12
C ASP A 181 -25.20 7.71 -9.91
N TYR A 182 -23.87 7.49 -9.90
CA TYR A 182 -23.20 6.69 -8.88
C TYR A 182 -22.50 7.53 -7.81
N PHE A 183 -21.89 8.66 -8.20
CA PHE A 183 -21.19 9.56 -7.29
C PHE A 183 -21.98 10.84 -7.07
N ASP A 184 -21.86 11.41 -5.87
CA ASP A 184 -22.48 12.70 -5.53
C ASP A 184 -21.77 13.84 -6.28
N ASP A 185 -20.45 13.76 -6.44
CA ASP A 185 -19.66 14.67 -7.27
C ASP A 185 -18.74 13.93 -8.25
N ASN A 186 -19.28 13.62 -9.43
CA ASN A 186 -18.54 12.97 -10.52
C ASN A 186 -17.28 13.75 -10.96
N ALA A 187 -17.30 15.09 -10.88
CA ALA A 187 -16.16 15.90 -11.28
C ALA A 187 -15.03 15.82 -10.25
N ARG A 188 -15.36 15.82 -8.97
CA ARG A 188 -14.39 15.59 -7.89
C ARG A 188 -13.85 14.17 -7.91
N MET A 189 -14.68 13.17 -8.20
CA MET A 189 -14.21 11.79 -8.33
C MET A 189 -13.29 11.58 -9.54
N ALA A 190 -13.52 12.27 -10.65
CA ALA A 190 -12.57 12.31 -11.76
C ALA A 190 -11.22 12.94 -11.35
N ARG A 191 -11.24 14.05 -10.59
CA ARG A 191 -10.01 14.67 -10.08
C ARG A 191 -9.29 13.75 -9.09
N PHE A 192 -10.03 13.09 -8.21
CA PHE A 192 -9.47 12.17 -7.23
C PHE A 192 -8.77 10.99 -7.92
N ASP A 193 -9.40 10.36 -8.91
CA ASP A 193 -8.79 9.29 -9.71
C ASP A 193 -7.50 9.76 -10.40
N VAL A 194 -7.52 10.94 -11.04
CA VAL A 194 -6.33 11.52 -11.68
C VAL A 194 -5.21 11.80 -10.68
N ILE A 195 -5.50 12.44 -9.56
CA ILE A 195 -4.50 12.74 -8.51
C ILE A 195 -3.91 11.45 -7.98
N PHE A 196 -4.76 10.46 -7.69
CA PHE A 196 -4.33 9.19 -7.13
C PHE A 196 -3.41 8.44 -8.09
N ALA A 197 -3.79 8.29 -9.36
CA ALA A 197 -2.96 7.63 -10.37
C ALA A 197 -1.67 8.40 -10.68
N GLN A 198 -1.72 9.74 -10.71
CA GLN A 198 -0.53 10.55 -10.96
C GLN A 198 0.57 10.31 -9.92
N ARG A 199 0.22 10.07 -8.65
CA ARG A 199 1.20 9.73 -7.62
C ARG A 199 2.00 8.46 -7.95
N TYR A 200 1.34 7.44 -8.50
CA TYR A 200 2.00 6.23 -8.96
C TYR A 200 2.88 6.49 -10.19
N PHE A 201 2.42 7.29 -11.15
CA PHE A 201 3.22 7.67 -12.31
C PHE A 201 4.45 8.50 -11.93
N ASP A 202 4.32 9.40 -10.96
CA ASP A 202 5.43 10.18 -10.42
C ASP A 202 6.45 9.28 -9.71
N ALA A 203 6.00 8.24 -8.99
CA ALA A 203 6.89 7.25 -8.38
C ALA A 203 7.67 6.45 -9.44
N LEU A 204 7.01 6.01 -10.53
CA LEU A 204 7.67 5.34 -11.65
C LEU A 204 8.66 6.28 -12.36
N ASN A 205 8.26 7.53 -12.61
CA ASN A 205 9.14 8.55 -13.19
C ASN A 205 10.37 8.77 -12.30
N ALA A 206 10.18 8.86 -10.98
CA ALA A 206 11.26 8.97 -10.00
C ALA A 206 12.24 7.79 -10.05
N PHE A 207 11.71 6.57 -10.16
CA PHE A 207 12.52 5.35 -10.21
C PHE A 207 13.31 5.25 -11.53
N PHE A 208 12.65 5.46 -12.68
CA PHE A 208 13.29 5.29 -13.98
C PHE A 208 14.10 6.52 -14.42
N HIS A 209 13.79 7.73 -13.93
CA HIS A 209 14.39 9.00 -14.36
C HIS A 209 15.06 9.77 -13.19
N PRO A 210 16.03 9.16 -12.46
CA PRO A 210 16.61 9.75 -11.24
C PRO A 210 17.48 11.01 -11.49
N ARG A 211 17.70 11.40 -12.75
CA ARG A 211 18.34 12.68 -13.09
C ARG A 211 17.35 13.84 -13.11
N ASP A 212 16.09 13.54 -13.38
CA ASP A 212 15.02 14.52 -13.62
C ASP A 212 14.06 14.60 -12.41
N TYR A 213 14.13 13.61 -11.50
CA TYR A 213 13.23 13.45 -10.36
C TYR A 213 14.01 13.20 -9.05
N GLN A 214 13.41 13.60 -7.93
CA GLN A 214 13.82 13.09 -6.62
C GLN A 214 13.51 11.59 -6.53
N ALA A 215 14.24 10.86 -5.69
CA ALA A 215 14.01 9.43 -5.49
C ALA A 215 12.54 9.16 -5.08
N PRO A 216 11.98 7.99 -5.45
CA PRO A 216 10.68 7.57 -4.97
C PRO A 216 10.60 7.62 -3.44
N SER A 217 9.38 7.70 -2.91
CA SER A 217 9.16 7.49 -1.47
C SER A 217 9.64 6.09 -1.07
N HIS A 218 10.03 5.91 0.19
CA HIS A 218 10.63 4.65 0.64
C HIS A 218 9.71 3.45 0.40
N VAL A 219 8.40 3.62 0.59
CA VAL A 219 7.44 2.53 0.35
C VAL A 219 7.41 2.10 -1.13
N TRP A 220 7.46 3.07 -2.06
CA TRP A 220 7.53 2.78 -3.49
C TRP A 220 8.88 2.20 -3.90
N GLN A 221 9.97 2.68 -3.30
CA GLN A 221 11.30 2.12 -3.52
C GLN A 221 11.34 0.62 -3.18
N TRP A 222 10.78 0.22 -2.03
CA TRP A 222 10.68 -1.21 -1.67
C TRP A 222 9.88 -2.02 -2.68
N SER A 223 8.78 -1.47 -3.20
CA SER A 223 8.00 -2.14 -4.23
C SER A 223 8.82 -2.35 -5.50
N PHE A 224 9.50 -1.31 -5.99
CA PHE A 224 10.26 -1.35 -7.24
C PHE A 224 11.54 -2.19 -7.16
N ASP A 225 12.29 -2.11 -6.05
CA ASP A 225 13.48 -2.93 -5.84
C ASP A 225 13.12 -4.43 -5.81
N GLY A 226 11.94 -4.76 -5.30
CA GLY A 226 11.41 -6.12 -5.38
C GLY A 226 11.32 -6.64 -6.82
N HIS A 227 11.04 -5.77 -7.80
CA HIS A 227 10.94 -6.11 -9.22
C HIS A 227 12.28 -6.25 -9.93
N GLU A 228 13.40 -5.82 -9.33
CA GLU A 228 14.74 -6.04 -9.89
C GLU A 228 15.27 -7.47 -9.65
N HIS A 229 14.53 -8.29 -8.91
CA HIS A 229 14.92 -9.64 -8.54
C HIS A 229 13.92 -10.67 -9.09
N ASP A 230 14.41 -11.80 -9.58
CA ASP A 230 13.56 -12.91 -10.06
C ASP A 230 12.93 -13.73 -8.90
N ALA A 231 13.28 -13.39 -7.65
CA ALA A 231 12.87 -14.15 -6.48
C ALA A 231 11.38 -13.94 -6.09
N PRO A 232 10.85 -12.71 -6.02
CA PRO A 232 9.46 -12.51 -5.62
C PRO A 232 8.46 -13.12 -6.60
N ILE A 233 7.31 -13.56 -6.07
CA ILE A 233 6.19 -14.06 -6.88
C ILE A 233 5.24 -12.93 -7.26
N LEU A 234 4.35 -13.18 -8.22
CA LEU A 234 3.31 -12.23 -8.66
C LEU A 234 2.55 -11.62 -7.48
N LEU A 235 2.17 -12.44 -6.49
CA LEU A 235 1.45 -11.97 -5.30
C LEU A 235 2.28 -11.02 -4.43
N GLN A 236 3.58 -11.24 -4.28
CA GLN A 236 4.45 -10.34 -3.49
C GLN A 236 4.62 -8.99 -4.18
N HIS A 237 4.78 -9.00 -5.50
CA HIS A 237 4.77 -7.78 -6.31
C HIS A 237 3.46 -7.01 -6.15
N MET A 238 2.32 -7.70 -6.24
CA MET A 238 1.02 -7.07 -6.07
C MET A 238 0.85 -6.47 -4.66
N LEU A 239 1.20 -7.23 -3.61
CA LEU A 239 1.05 -6.78 -2.22
C LEU A 239 1.92 -5.56 -1.91
N THR A 240 3.15 -5.50 -2.40
CA THR A 240 4.02 -4.32 -2.18
C THR A 240 3.50 -3.07 -2.90
N ALA A 241 2.98 -3.22 -4.12
CA ALA A 241 2.39 -2.10 -4.87
C ALA A 241 1.08 -1.62 -4.24
N VAL A 242 0.17 -2.54 -3.86
CA VAL A 242 -1.07 -2.21 -3.15
C VAL A 242 -0.77 -1.55 -1.81
N ASN A 243 0.22 -2.04 -1.06
CA ASN A 243 0.66 -1.40 0.18
C ASN A 243 1.12 0.04 -0.05
N SER A 244 1.97 0.27 -1.04
CA SER A 244 2.47 1.61 -1.38
C SER A 244 1.32 2.54 -1.73
N HIS A 245 0.39 2.06 -2.55
CA HIS A 245 -0.67 2.87 -3.10
C HIS A 245 -1.81 3.13 -2.11
N VAL A 246 -2.23 2.12 -1.36
CA VAL A 246 -3.32 2.26 -0.38
C VAL A 246 -2.83 2.95 0.89
N ASN A 247 -1.70 2.54 1.45
CA ASN A 247 -1.28 3.06 2.75
C ASN A 247 -0.68 4.47 2.63
N LEU A 248 0.11 4.78 1.59
CA LEU A 248 0.68 6.13 1.45
C LEU A 248 -0.16 7.04 0.54
N ASP A 249 -0.44 6.62 -0.69
CA ASP A 249 -0.96 7.56 -1.70
C ASP A 249 -2.43 7.93 -1.49
N LEU A 250 -3.26 7.00 -1.00
CA LEU A 250 -4.71 7.16 -0.98
C LEU A 250 -5.16 8.31 -0.06
N GLY A 251 -4.60 8.40 1.15
CA GLY A 251 -4.92 9.48 2.08
C GLY A 251 -4.47 10.85 1.59
N ILE A 252 -3.30 10.92 0.94
CA ILE A 252 -2.79 12.16 0.33
C ILE A 252 -3.69 12.59 -0.83
N ALA A 253 -4.07 11.65 -1.70
CA ALA A 253 -4.92 11.92 -2.85
C ALA A 253 -6.33 12.36 -2.44
N ALA A 254 -6.90 11.75 -1.40
CA ALA A 254 -8.21 12.13 -0.86
C ALA A 254 -8.19 13.56 -0.30
N MET A 255 -7.18 13.90 0.51
CA MET A 255 -7.01 15.26 1.05
C MET A 255 -6.84 16.31 -0.07
N LEU A 256 -6.04 16.01 -1.09
CA LEU A 256 -5.84 16.93 -2.22
C LEU A 256 -7.11 17.11 -3.05
N ALA A 257 -7.87 16.04 -3.31
CA ALA A 257 -9.10 16.09 -4.09
C ALA A 257 -10.26 16.78 -3.37
N ALA A 258 -10.24 16.78 -2.04
CA ALA A 258 -11.25 17.40 -1.20
C ALA A 258 -11.21 18.94 -1.20
N GLU A 259 -10.07 19.55 -1.55
CA GLU A 259 -9.90 21.02 -1.64
C GLU A 259 -10.37 21.78 -0.36
N GLY A 260 -10.23 21.16 0.81
CA GLY A 260 -10.62 21.72 2.11
C GLY A 260 -12.01 21.36 2.61
N ASP A 261 -12.76 20.50 1.90
CA ASP A 261 -14.01 19.90 2.37
C ASP A 261 -13.94 18.36 2.33
N LEU A 262 -13.05 17.80 3.16
CA LEU A 262 -12.83 16.36 3.20
C LEU A 262 -14.08 15.58 3.62
N ALA A 263 -14.86 16.09 4.58
CA ALA A 263 -16.07 15.43 5.05
C ALA A 263 -17.07 15.16 3.89
N SER A 264 -17.21 16.11 2.96
CA SER A 264 -18.12 15.91 1.82
C SER A 264 -17.66 14.86 0.81
N LEU A 265 -16.40 14.40 0.85
CA LEU A 265 -15.84 13.33 0.00
C LEU A 265 -16.12 11.93 0.56
N GLU A 266 -16.50 11.79 1.83
CA GLU A 266 -16.53 10.51 2.56
C GLU A 266 -17.43 9.47 1.90
N ASP A 267 -18.67 9.84 1.55
CA ASP A 267 -19.64 8.92 0.96
C ASP A 267 -19.16 8.39 -0.41
N ASP A 268 -18.61 9.26 -1.26
CA ASP A 268 -18.06 8.86 -2.56
C ASP A 268 -16.76 8.04 -2.43
N PHE A 269 -15.93 8.36 -1.44
CA PHE A 269 -14.74 7.57 -1.09
C PHE A 269 -15.13 6.14 -0.69
N ASP A 270 -16.22 5.98 0.06
CA ASP A 270 -16.69 4.67 0.50
C ASP A 270 -17.38 3.86 -0.59
N ARG A 271 -18.11 4.52 -1.50
CA ARG A 271 -18.76 3.84 -2.63
C ARG A 271 -17.74 3.06 -3.48
N ILE A 272 -16.51 3.55 -3.62
CA ILE A 272 -15.43 2.84 -4.32
C ILE A 272 -15.16 1.44 -3.74
N ASN A 273 -15.40 1.19 -2.44
CA ASN A 273 -15.20 -0.15 -1.84
C ASN A 273 -15.98 -1.24 -2.57
N LEU A 274 -17.19 -0.93 -3.07
CA LEU A 274 -18.01 -1.88 -3.80
C LEU A 274 -17.39 -2.24 -5.16
N LEU A 275 -16.81 -1.25 -5.84
CA LEU A 275 -16.09 -1.47 -7.11
C LEU A 275 -14.81 -2.30 -6.88
N LEU A 276 -14.07 -2.01 -5.81
CA LEU A 276 -12.84 -2.72 -5.48
C LEU A 276 -13.09 -4.18 -5.08
N ALA A 277 -14.24 -4.49 -4.47
CA ALA A 277 -14.57 -5.86 -4.07
C ALA A 277 -14.66 -6.80 -5.28
N ASP A 278 -15.26 -6.34 -6.38
CA ASP A 278 -15.32 -7.08 -7.64
C ASP A 278 -13.92 -7.25 -8.24
N GLU A 279 -13.09 -6.19 -8.19
CA GLU A 279 -11.72 -6.21 -8.69
C GLU A 279 -10.81 -7.21 -7.98
N VAL A 280 -10.95 -7.34 -6.66
CA VAL A 280 -10.23 -8.34 -5.85
C VAL A 280 -10.58 -9.76 -6.32
N SER A 281 -11.87 -10.05 -6.52
CA SER A 281 -12.30 -11.39 -6.96
C SER A 281 -11.77 -11.72 -8.35
N ILE A 282 -11.90 -10.79 -9.31
CA ILE A 282 -11.37 -10.94 -10.67
C ILE A 282 -9.85 -11.16 -10.65
N PHE A 283 -9.12 -10.40 -9.82
CA PHE A 283 -7.68 -10.57 -9.68
C PHE A 283 -7.32 -11.97 -9.16
N LEU A 284 -7.97 -12.46 -8.10
CA LEU A 284 -7.68 -13.78 -7.52
C LEU A 284 -8.03 -14.94 -8.47
N ASP A 285 -9.13 -14.81 -9.20
CA ASP A 285 -9.49 -15.73 -10.28
C ASP A 285 -8.38 -15.79 -11.34
N THR A 286 -7.90 -14.63 -11.78
CA THR A 286 -6.88 -14.51 -12.81
C THR A 286 -5.51 -14.99 -12.31
N ALA A 287 -5.14 -14.67 -11.07
CA ALA A 287 -3.94 -15.18 -10.41
C ALA A 287 -3.98 -16.71 -10.28
N GLY A 288 -5.16 -17.30 -10.07
CA GLY A 288 -5.35 -18.75 -10.11
C GLY A 288 -5.02 -19.37 -11.47
N GLN A 289 -5.27 -18.67 -12.58
CA GLN A 289 -4.91 -19.15 -13.92
C GLN A 289 -3.39 -19.14 -14.14
N LEU A 290 -2.69 -18.19 -13.51
CA LEU A 290 -1.24 -18.02 -13.61
C LEU A 290 -0.47 -18.88 -12.60
N SER A 291 -1.14 -19.32 -11.53
CA SER A 291 -0.55 -20.15 -10.48
C SER A 291 -1.53 -21.24 -10.05
N PRO A 292 -1.34 -22.50 -10.49
CA PRO A 292 -2.18 -23.63 -10.10
C PRO A 292 -2.24 -23.84 -8.58
N ARG A 293 -1.18 -23.46 -7.86
CA ARG A 293 -1.14 -23.52 -6.39
C ARG A 293 -2.00 -22.45 -5.74
N VAL A 294 -2.15 -21.28 -6.36
CA VAL A 294 -3.17 -20.29 -5.95
C VAL A 294 -4.58 -20.86 -6.17
N THR A 295 -4.84 -21.58 -7.26
CA THR A 295 -6.14 -22.28 -7.42
C THR A 295 -6.42 -23.27 -6.29
N VAL A 296 -5.40 -24.04 -5.87
CA VAL A 296 -5.53 -24.97 -4.73
C VAL A 296 -5.86 -24.20 -3.45
N LEU A 297 -5.14 -23.12 -3.16
CA LEU A 297 -5.41 -22.27 -1.98
C LEU A 297 -6.83 -21.71 -2.02
N ARG A 298 -7.31 -21.23 -3.17
CA ARG A 298 -8.68 -20.70 -3.32
C ARG A 298 -9.76 -21.73 -3.03
N ARG A 299 -9.53 -23.00 -3.38
CA ARG A 299 -10.47 -24.09 -3.07
C ARG A 299 -10.46 -24.47 -1.59
N LEU A 300 -9.29 -24.40 -0.95
CA LEU A 300 -9.11 -24.76 0.46
C LEU A 300 -9.50 -23.64 1.42
N VAL A 301 -9.60 -22.41 0.93
CA VAL A 301 -9.85 -21.21 1.72
C VAL A 301 -10.93 -20.37 1.01
N PRO A 302 -12.18 -20.84 0.97
CA PRO A 302 -13.23 -20.22 0.14
C PRO A 302 -13.56 -18.77 0.52
N CYS A 303 -13.20 -18.35 1.73
CA CYS A 303 -13.43 -16.99 2.22
C CYS A 303 -12.31 -16.00 1.87
N GLN A 304 -11.32 -16.38 1.05
CA GLN A 304 -10.18 -15.54 0.68
C GLN A 304 -10.60 -14.15 0.21
N ASP A 305 -11.57 -14.09 -0.69
CA ASP A 305 -12.13 -12.85 -1.24
C ASP A 305 -12.70 -11.97 -0.12
N ARG A 306 -13.46 -12.57 0.82
CA ARG A 306 -14.03 -11.84 1.97
C ARG A 306 -12.94 -11.32 2.91
N ALA A 307 -11.94 -12.14 3.23
CA ALA A 307 -10.84 -11.74 4.11
C ALA A 307 -10.02 -10.60 3.51
N LEU A 308 -9.71 -10.68 2.21
CA LEU A 308 -8.99 -9.61 1.50
C LEU A 308 -9.81 -8.33 1.39
N ASN A 309 -11.13 -8.44 1.16
CA ASN A 309 -12.02 -7.27 1.15
C ASN A 309 -12.13 -6.61 2.52
N LEU A 310 -12.22 -7.38 3.61
CA LEU A 310 -12.18 -6.84 4.98
C LEU A 310 -10.84 -6.14 5.27
N LEU A 311 -9.72 -6.77 4.91
CA LEU A 311 -8.40 -6.18 5.08
C LEU A 311 -8.23 -4.89 4.28
N LEU A 312 -8.67 -4.88 3.01
CA LEU A 312 -8.64 -3.70 2.17
C LEU A 312 -9.52 -2.58 2.74
N ARG A 313 -10.70 -2.92 3.25
CA ARG A 313 -11.56 -1.95 3.95
C ARG A 313 -10.88 -1.33 5.16
N VAL A 314 -10.19 -2.15 5.99
CA VAL A 314 -9.43 -1.64 7.14
C VAL A 314 -8.35 -0.65 6.68
N PHE A 315 -7.53 -1.01 5.68
CA PHE A 315 -6.51 -0.10 5.17
C PHE A 315 -7.08 1.17 4.55
N ARG A 316 -8.24 1.09 3.87
CA ARG A 316 -8.92 2.28 3.33
C ARG A 316 -9.46 3.20 4.43
N ASN A 317 -10.02 2.64 5.51
CA ASN A 317 -10.42 3.42 6.67
C ASN A 317 -9.23 4.12 7.34
N LEU A 318 -8.08 3.45 7.40
CA LEU A 318 -6.84 4.05 7.92
C LEU A 318 -6.30 5.15 7.00
N ALA A 319 -6.39 4.95 5.67
CA ALA A 319 -6.05 6.00 4.70
C ALA A 319 -6.99 7.21 4.83
N TRP A 320 -8.28 6.99 5.14
CA TRP A 320 -9.22 8.07 5.46
C TRP A 320 -8.81 8.83 6.72
N SER A 321 -8.44 8.12 7.80
CA SER A 321 -7.90 8.76 9.01
C SER A 321 -6.62 9.54 8.72
N PHE A 322 -5.76 9.04 7.83
CA PHE A 322 -4.56 9.75 7.39
C PHE A 322 -4.91 11.02 6.59
N ALA A 323 -5.90 10.97 5.70
CA ALA A 323 -6.41 12.16 5.01
C ALA A 323 -6.89 13.23 6.01
N ASN A 324 -7.65 12.83 7.03
CA ASN A 324 -8.11 13.73 8.10
C ASN A 324 -6.95 14.35 8.88
N GLN A 325 -5.91 13.57 9.19
CA GLN A 325 -4.69 14.10 9.81
C GLN A 325 -4.02 15.17 8.94
N LEU A 326 -3.87 14.91 7.64
CA LEU A 326 -3.23 15.86 6.71
C LEU A 326 -4.05 17.13 6.51
N ASP A 327 -5.38 17.01 6.50
CA ASP A 327 -6.30 18.15 6.43
C ASP A 327 -6.18 19.02 7.69
N ALA A 328 -6.17 18.39 8.87
CA ALA A 328 -6.02 19.07 10.16
C ALA A 328 -4.65 19.73 10.35
N HIS A 329 -3.56 19.18 9.80
CA HIS A 329 -2.19 19.68 10.00
C HIS A 329 -1.53 20.25 8.76
N GLU A 330 -2.11 21.30 8.18
CA GLU A 330 -1.53 21.94 7.00
C GLU A 330 0.00 22.20 7.08
N LYS A 331 0.48 22.69 8.23
CA LYS A 331 1.90 23.01 8.43
C LYS A 331 2.79 21.78 8.62
N ARG A 332 2.26 20.66 9.10
CA ARG A 332 3.02 19.43 9.37
C ARG A 332 2.83 18.36 8.30
N ARG A 333 2.01 18.60 7.26
CA ARG A 333 1.79 17.62 6.18
C ARG A 333 3.08 16.98 5.66
N PRO A 334 4.17 17.71 5.38
CA PRO A 334 5.40 17.07 4.90
C PRO A 334 6.00 16.07 5.90
N ASP A 335 6.00 16.42 7.19
CA ASP A 335 6.52 15.55 8.24
C ASP A 335 5.61 14.33 8.46
N ASP A 336 4.29 14.55 8.45
CA ASP A 336 3.30 13.49 8.64
C ASP A 336 3.34 12.50 7.45
N ILE A 337 3.52 12.98 6.22
CA ILE A 337 3.77 12.15 5.03
C ILE A 337 5.07 11.36 5.16
N ALA A 338 6.16 11.99 5.61
CA ALA A 338 7.45 11.31 5.76
C ALA A 338 7.39 10.20 6.83
N VAL A 339 6.71 10.43 7.95
CA VAL A 339 6.48 9.40 8.97
C VAL A 339 5.63 8.26 8.43
N HIS A 340 4.57 8.57 7.69
CA HIS A 340 3.70 7.56 7.10
C HIS A 340 4.42 6.72 6.04
N ASP A 341 5.24 7.34 5.18
CA ASP A 341 6.08 6.68 4.19
C ASP A 341 7.06 5.68 4.84
N ALA A 342 7.75 6.10 5.91
CA ALA A 342 8.68 5.23 6.61
C ALA A 342 7.98 3.98 7.20
N TRP A 343 6.80 4.15 7.79
CA TRP A 343 6.03 3.04 8.35
C TRP A 343 5.46 2.12 7.26
N ALA A 344 4.86 2.69 6.21
CA ALA A 344 4.34 1.92 5.08
C ALA A 344 5.46 1.15 4.38
N GLY A 345 6.68 1.72 4.32
CA GLY A 345 7.88 1.05 3.83
C GLY A 345 8.30 -0.15 4.69
N VAL A 346 8.22 -0.05 6.03
CA VAL A 346 8.46 -1.20 6.92
C VAL A 346 7.44 -2.30 6.63
N LEU A 347 6.16 -1.98 6.50
CA LEU A 347 5.12 -2.95 6.14
C LEU A 347 5.40 -3.59 4.77
N GLY A 348 5.79 -2.77 3.79
CA GLY A 348 6.20 -3.20 2.45
C GLY A 348 7.31 -4.24 2.48
N SER A 349 8.34 -4.01 3.31
CA SER A 349 9.47 -4.93 3.41
C SER A 349 9.09 -6.32 3.95
N TYR A 350 8.07 -6.43 4.81
CA TYR A 350 7.59 -7.74 5.30
C TYR A 350 6.94 -8.60 4.21
N TYR A 351 6.47 -8.03 3.11
CA TYR A 351 5.96 -8.82 1.98
C TYR A 351 7.08 -9.45 1.16
N LEU A 352 8.29 -8.89 1.19
CA LEU A 352 9.47 -9.39 0.46
C LEU A 352 10.40 -10.21 1.34
N HIS A 353 10.54 -9.82 2.62
CA HIS A 353 11.40 -10.46 3.60
C HIS A 353 10.53 -11.08 4.70
N THR A 354 9.97 -12.25 4.37
CA THR A 354 9.01 -12.91 5.23
C THR A 354 9.68 -13.81 6.27
N THR A 355 8.90 -14.44 7.13
CA THR A 355 9.42 -15.48 8.03
C THR A 355 9.66 -16.77 7.26
N GLU A 356 10.56 -17.63 7.72
CA GLU A 356 10.85 -18.92 7.08
C GLU A 356 9.58 -19.80 6.90
N THR A 357 8.57 -19.64 7.75
CA THR A 357 7.26 -20.29 7.60
C THR A 357 6.48 -19.77 6.39
N ILE A 358 6.48 -18.45 6.16
CA ILE A 358 5.84 -17.84 4.99
C ILE A 358 6.70 -18.11 3.73
N ASP A 359 8.02 -18.08 3.83
CA ASP A 359 8.92 -18.38 2.71
C ASP A 359 8.73 -19.80 2.17
N ARG A 360 8.39 -20.77 3.01
CA ARG A 360 8.01 -22.13 2.55
C ARG A 360 6.74 -22.10 1.72
N LEU A 361 5.71 -21.35 2.14
CA LEU A 361 4.49 -21.17 1.35
C LEU A 361 4.77 -20.44 0.04
N VAL A 362 5.57 -19.38 0.07
CA VAL A 362 5.95 -18.62 -1.14
C VAL A 362 6.70 -19.53 -2.11
N ARG A 363 7.71 -20.27 -1.66
CA ARG A 363 8.42 -21.28 -2.47
C ARG A 363 7.50 -22.35 -3.01
N TRP A 364 6.51 -22.76 -2.21
CA TRP A 364 5.50 -23.68 -2.67
C TRP A 364 4.71 -23.02 -3.83
N ILE A 365 4.11 -21.84 -3.66
CA ILE A 365 3.39 -21.17 -4.76
C ILE A 365 4.29 -20.99 -6.01
N ALA A 366 5.50 -20.48 -5.81
CA ALA A 366 6.51 -20.21 -6.83
C ALA A 366 6.84 -21.39 -7.74
N ASP A 367 6.88 -22.62 -7.21
CA ASP A 367 7.24 -23.83 -7.97
C ASP A 367 6.24 -24.18 -9.08
N LYS A 368 5.03 -23.63 -9.03
CA LYS A 368 3.99 -23.85 -10.06
C LYS A 368 3.49 -22.56 -10.69
N GLU A 369 3.88 -21.40 -10.18
CA GLU A 369 3.53 -20.12 -10.77
C GLU A 369 4.28 -19.90 -12.09
N SER A 370 3.57 -19.38 -13.10
CA SER A 370 4.18 -18.91 -14.34
C SER A 370 5.17 -17.78 -14.05
N ARG A 371 6.41 -17.92 -14.53
CA ARG A 371 7.46 -16.90 -14.45
C ARG A 371 7.62 -16.07 -15.73
N ASP A 372 6.80 -16.35 -16.75
CA ASP A 372 6.76 -15.53 -17.97
C ASP A 372 5.98 -14.25 -17.69
N VAL A 373 6.70 -13.18 -17.42
CA VAL A 373 6.14 -11.88 -17.06
C VAL A 373 5.24 -11.33 -18.17
N ALA A 374 5.68 -11.42 -19.43
CA ALA A 374 4.90 -10.91 -20.55
C ALA A 374 3.59 -11.68 -20.74
N TYR A 375 3.62 -13.02 -20.60
CA TYR A 375 2.42 -13.84 -20.58
C TYR A 375 1.50 -13.47 -19.41
N ASN A 376 2.04 -13.37 -18.20
CA ASN A 376 1.29 -13.03 -16.99
C ASN A 376 0.59 -11.66 -17.12
N VAL A 377 1.30 -10.65 -17.61
CA VAL A 377 0.74 -9.31 -17.83
C VAL A 377 -0.38 -9.36 -18.89
N ARG A 378 -0.24 -10.11 -19.99
CA ARG A 378 -1.32 -10.28 -20.99
C ARG A 378 -2.57 -10.89 -20.38
N VAL A 379 -2.42 -11.97 -19.61
CA VAL A 379 -3.54 -12.65 -18.93
C VAL A 379 -4.22 -11.72 -17.93
N LEU A 380 -3.45 -10.99 -17.10
CA LEU A 380 -4.00 -10.01 -16.16
C LEU A 380 -4.71 -8.84 -16.86
N ALA A 381 -4.20 -8.40 -18.01
CA ALA A 381 -4.78 -7.35 -18.84
C ALA A 381 -6.02 -7.81 -19.64
N GLY A 382 -6.31 -9.12 -19.67
CA GLY A 382 -7.37 -9.69 -20.50
C GLY A 382 -7.10 -9.60 -22.01
N ARG A 383 -5.83 -9.71 -22.42
CA ARG A 383 -5.36 -9.54 -23.80
C ARG A 383 -4.88 -10.84 -24.44
#